data_AF-A0A1B9F864-F1
#
_entry.id   AF-A0A1B9F864-F1
#
_cell.length_a   1.000
_cell.length_b   1.000
_cell.length_c   1.000
_cell.angle_alpha   90.00
_cell.angle_beta   90.00
_cell.angle_gamma   90.00
#
_symmetry.space_group_name_H-M   'P 1'
#
loop_
_entity.id
_entity.type
_entity.pdbx_description
1 polymer ?
#
loop_
_entity_poly.entity_id
_entity_poly.type
_entity_poly.pdbx_seq_one_letter_code
_entity_poly.pdbx_strand_id
1 'polypeptide(L)'
;MKDRLEEYWRKNISVVSVLLCIWAVVSYFCGIFFVKPLNNIHLGGFPLGFWFAQQGSILVFVVLIFVYYKIMNKLDRDYDVHE
;
A
#
# COMPACT_ATOMS: atom_id res chain seq x y z
N MET A 1 -9.45 22.68 20.78
CA MET A 1 -9.02 22.88 19.37
C MET A 1 -7.68 22.20 19.09
N LYS A 2 -6.66 22.37 19.95
CA LYS A 2 -5.39 21.63 19.86
C LYS A 2 -5.54 20.10 19.87
N ASP A 3 -6.44 19.56 20.70
CA ASP A 3 -6.60 18.10 20.86
C ASP A 3 -7.14 17.39 19.62
N ARG A 4 -8.00 18.05 18.81
CA ARG A 4 -8.52 17.47 17.56
C ARG A 4 -7.45 17.39 16.46
N LEU A 5 -6.53 18.35 16.38
CA LEU A 5 -5.43 18.32 15.43
C LEU A 5 -4.39 17.24 15.79
N GLU A 6 -4.07 17.08 17.07
CA GLU A 6 -3.16 16.02 17.52
C GLU A 6 -3.73 14.62 17.24
N GLU A 7 -5.02 14.42 17.44
CA GLU A 7 -5.67 13.14 17.18
C GLU A 7 -5.71 12.81 15.67
N TYR A 8 -5.98 13.81 14.83
CA TYR A 8 -5.92 13.69 13.37
C TYR A 8 -4.49 13.35 12.90
N TRP A 9 -3.48 14.03 13.46
CA TRP A 9 -2.07 13.78 13.14
C TRP A 9 -1.63 12.37 13.54
N ARG A 10 -2.00 11.89 14.75
CA ARG A 10 -1.74 10.50 15.18
C ARG A 10 -2.41 9.49 14.27
N LYS A 11 -3.66 9.72 13.84
CA LYS A 11 -4.35 8.82 12.91
C LYS A 11 -3.67 8.80 11.55
N ASN A 12 -3.26 9.95 11.03
CA ASN A 12 -2.54 10.02 9.76
C ASN A 12 -1.22 9.24 9.81
N ILE A 13 -0.41 9.46 10.87
CA ILE A 13 0.81 8.68 11.10
C ILE A 13 0.51 7.18 11.20
N SER A 14 -0.55 6.77 11.92
CA SER A 14 -0.94 5.38 12.03
C SER A 14 -1.29 4.77 10.67
N VAL A 15 -2.01 5.52 9.81
CA VAL A 15 -2.35 5.09 8.45
C VAL A 15 -1.08 4.92 7.61
N VAL A 16 -0.18 5.92 7.61
CA VAL A 16 1.10 5.83 6.88
C VAL A 16 1.94 4.66 7.38
N SER A 17 2.00 4.44 8.69
CA SER A 17 2.75 3.33 9.31
C SER A 17 2.21 1.97 8.86
N VAL A 18 0.89 1.80 8.86
CA VAL A 18 0.23 0.57 8.37
C VAL A 18 0.50 0.38 6.89
N LEU A 19 0.44 1.44 6.08
CA LEU A 19 0.77 1.38 4.66
C LEU A 19 2.21 0.91 4.42
N LEU A 20 3.18 1.43 5.18
CA LEU A 20 4.57 1.01 5.09
C LEU A 20 4.76 -0.45 5.50
N CYS A 21 4.07 -0.91 6.55
CA CYS A 21 4.05 -2.32 6.92
C CYS A 21 3.46 -3.20 5.81
N ILE A 22 2.33 -2.81 5.22
CA ILE A 22 1.73 -3.55 4.10
C ILE A 22 2.67 -3.52 2.89
N TRP A 23 3.29 -2.40 2.58
CA TRP A 23 4.27 -2.29 1.50
C TRP A 23 5.44 -3.26 1.69
N ALA A 24 6.01 -3.32 2.90
CA ALA A 24 7.09 -4.25 3.22
C ALA A 24 6.64 -5.72 3.15
N VAL A 25 5.47 -6.03 3.72
CA VAL A 25 4.89 -7.38 3.68
C VAL A 25 4.59 -7.78 2.24
N VAL A 26 3.92 -6.97 1.44
CA VAL A 26 3.56 -7.34 0.06
C VAL A 26 4.81 -7.46 -0.81
N SER A 27 5.79 -6.56 -0.67
CA SER A 27 7.04 -6.63 -1.43
C SER A 27 7.81 -7.94 -1.18
N TYR A 28 7.88 -8.40 0.07
CA TYR A 28 8.56 -9.65 0.43
C TYR A 28 7.69 -10.89 0.24
N PHE A 29 6.42 -10.85 0.66
CA PHE A 29 5.54 -12.01 0.75
C PHE A 29 4.95 -12.38 -0.62
N CYS A 30 4.50 -11.40 -1.43
CA CYS A 30 4.06 -11.70 -2.81
C CYS A 30 5.25 -12.07 -3.71
N GLY A 31 6.41 -11.47 -3.49
CA GLY A 31 7.64 -11.77 -4.25
C GLY A 31 8.20 -13.17 -3.99
N ILE A 32 7.95 -13.78 -2.82
CA ILE A 32 8.48 -15.10 -2.45
C ILE A 32 7.43 -16.21 -2.60
N PHE A 33 6.19 -15.98 -2.13
CA PHE A 33 5.16 -17.03 -2.09
C PHE A 33 4.44 -17.21 -3.43
N PHE A 34 4.18 -16.10 -4.15
CA PHE A 34 3.51 -16.12 -5.46
C PHE A 34 4.48 -16.26 -6.65
N VAL A 35 5.80 -16.24 -6.41
CA VAL A 35 6.82 -16.40 -7.47
C VAL A 35 6.74 -17.76 -8.14
N LYS A 36 6.37 -18.83 -7.40
CA LYS A 36 6.32 -20.20 -7.92
C LYS A 36 5.24 -20.38 -9.01
N PRO A 37 3.97 -19.96 -8.81
CA PRO A 37 2.99 -19.98 -9.89
C PRO A 37 3.27 -18.93 -10.98
N LEU A 38 3.80 -17.74 -10.63
CA LEU A 38 4.11 -16.71 -11.63
C LEU A 38 5.27 -17.07 -12.55
N ASN A 39 6.31 -17.76 -12.06
CA ASN A 39 7.44 -18.20 -12.89
C ASN A 39 7.05 -19.24 -13.95
N ASN A 40 5.87 -19.85 -13.84
CA ASN A 40 5.35 -20.72 -14.89
C ASN A 40 4.87 -19.94 -16.12
N ILE A 41 4.56 -18.64 -15.93
CA ILE A 41 4.14 -17.75 -17.01
C ILE A 41 5.37 -16.91 -17.40
N HIS A 42 5.74 -16.97 -18.67
CA HIS A 42 6.87 -16.21 -19.21
C HIS A 42 6.32 -15.03 -20.01
N LEU A 43 6.61 -13.80 -19.57
CA LEU A 43 6.32 -12.60 -20.35
C LEU A 43 7.54 -12.26 -21.20
N GLY A 44 7.43 -12.45 -22.52
CA GLY A 44 8.48 -12.04 -23.47
C GLY A 44 9.82 -12.76 -23.30
N GLY A 45 9.83 -13.99 -22.75
CA GLY A 45 11.04 -14.79 -22.55
C GLY A 45 11.65 -14.71 -21.15
N PHE A 46 11.11 -13.87 -20.26
CA PHE A 46 11.55 -13.80 -18.86
C PHE A 46 10.44 -14.26 -17.90
N PRO A 47 10.79 -14.93 -16.79
CA PRO A 47 9.80 -15.40 -15.82
C PRO A 47 9.06 -14.22 -15.17
N LEU A 48 7.73 -14.29 -15.10
CA LEU A 48 6.89 -13.21 -14.55
C LEU A 48 7.23 -12.86 -13.10
N GLY A 49 7.69 -13.83 -12.31
CA GLY A 49 8.13 -13.58 -10.95
C GLY A 49 9.34 -12.65 -10.87
N PHE A 50 10.24 -12.69 -11.86
CA PHE A 50 11.36 -11.75 -11.95
C PHE A 50 10.89 -10.33 -12.30
N TRP A 51 9.96 -10.21 -13.26
CA TRP A 51 9.34 -8.92 -13.57
C TRP A 51 8.61 -8.32 -12.36
N PHE A 52 7.91 -9.16 -11.58
CA PHE A 52 7.26 -8.73 -10.34
C PHE A 52 8.26 -8.35 -9.25
N ALA A 53 9.41 -9.02 -9.16
CA ALA A 53 10.46 -8.62 -8.22
C ALA A 53 11.01 -7.21 -8.53
N GLN A 54 11.04 -6.82 -9.81
CA GLN A 54 11.60 -5.54 -10.25
C GLN A 54 10.57 -4.41 -10.37
N GLN A 55 9.38 -4.68 -10.89
CA GLN A 55 8.31 -3.69 -11.13
C GLN A 55 7.06 -3.91 -10.28
N GLY A 56 6.95 -5.04 -9.58
CA GLY A 56 5.80 -5.34 -8.72
C GLY A 56 5.74 -4.42 -7.51
N SER A 57 6.87 -4.03 -6.93
CA SER A 57 6.94 -3.08 -5.80
C SER A 57 6.27 -1.74 -6.13
N ILE A 58 6.51 -1.21 -7.35
CA ILE A 58 5.93 0.09 -7.73
C ILE A 58 4.44 -0.01 -8.05
N LEU A 59 3.96 -1.12 -8.62
CA LEU A 59 2.52 -1.37 -8.78
C LEU A 59 1.80 -1.47 -7.44
N VAL A 60 2.41 -2.19 -6.48
CA VAL A 60 1.90 -2.29 -5.11
C VAL A 60 1.87 -0.91 -4.44
N PHE A 61 2.91 -0.10 -4.65
CA PHE A 61 2.97 1.26 -4.13
C PHE A 61 1.83 2.14 -4.67
N VAL A 62 1.54 2.08 -5.96
CA VAL A 62 0.40 2.81 -6.56
C VAL A 62 -0.93 2.35 -5.96
N VAL A 63 -1.16 1.03 -5.83
CA VAL A 63 -2.38 0.50 -5.19
C VAL A 63 -2.50 0.99 -3.75
N LEU A 64 -1.41 1.02 -3.00
CA LEU A 64 -1.38 1.53 -1.63
C LEU A 64 -1.77 3.02 -1.58
N ILE A 65 -1.32 3.85 -2.52
CA ILE A 65 -1.72 5.27 -2.59
C ILE A 65 -3.25 5.39 -2.76
N PHE A 66 -3.87 4.58 -3.62
CA PHE A 66 -5.32 4.58 -3.78
C PHE A 66 -6.05 4.12 -2.51
N VAL A 67 -5.52 3.10 -1.82
CA VAL A 67 -6.06 2.62 -0.54
C VAL A 67 -5.94 3.71 0.52
N TYR A 68 -4.79 4.38 0.63
CA TYR A 68 -4.61 5.54 1.50
C TYR A 68 -5.63 6.61 1.20
N TYR A 69 -5.77 7.02 -0.07
CA TYR A 69 -6.74 8.04 -0.46
C TYR A 69 -8.16 7.66 -0.03
N LYS A 70 -8.57 6.40 -0.22
CA LYS A 70 -9.89 5.90 0.24
C LYS A 70 -10.05 5.96 1.76
N ILE A 71 -9.02 5.57 2.51
CA ILE A 71 -9.04 5.59 3.99
C ILE A 71 -9.07 7.04 4.48
N MET A 72 -8.25 7.92 3.90
CA MET A 72 -8.17 9.33 4.25
C MET A 72 -9.48 10.05 3.95
N ASN A 73 -10.08 9.78 2.78
CA ASN A 73 -11.36 10.36 2.38
C ASN A 73 -12.52 9.87 3.28
N LYS A 74 -12.41 8.63 3.81
CA LYS A 74 -13.34 8.15 4.85
C LYS A 74 -13.09 8.83 6.18
N LEU A 75 -11.82 9.00 6.58
CA LEU A 75 -11.44 9.64 7.83
C LEU A 75 -11.84 11.13 7.85
N ASP A 76 -11.67 11.84 6.74
CA ASP A 76 -12.14 13.22 6.57
C ASP A 76 -13.66 13.33 6.67
N ARG A 77 -14.39 12.36 6.11
CA ARG A 77 -15.86 12.30 6.22
C ARG A 77 -16.33 11.99 7.64
N ASP A 78 -15.62 11.14 8.38
CA ASP A 78 -15.93 10.81 9.77
C ASP A 78 -15.58 11.96 10.74
N TYR A 79 -14.56 12.77 10.41
CA TYR A 79 -14.15 13.92 11.23
C TYR A 79 -14.86 15.24 10.88
N ASP A 80 -15.68 15.24 9.83
CA ASP A 80 -16.52 16.38 9.39
C ASP A 80 -15.80 17.70 9.63
N VAL A 81 -14.60 17.85 9.05
CA VAL A 81 -13.92 19.15 8.98
C VAL A 81 -14.62 20.01 7.91
N HIS A 82 -15.95 19.97 7.90
CA HIS A 82 -16.77 21.07 7.50
C HIS A 82 -16.75 22.04 8.68
N GLU A 83 -15.95 23.09 8.53
CA GLU A 83 -16.42 24.38 9.03
C GLU A 83 -17.67 24.79 8.24
#